data_AF-A0A1X7L4C7-F1
#
_entry.id   AF-A0A1X7L4C7-F1
#
_cell.length_a   1.000
_cell.length_b   1.000
_cell.length_c   1.000
_cell.angle_alpha   90.00
_cell.angle_beta   90.00
_cell.angle_gamma   90.00
#
_symmetry.space_group_name_H-M   'P 1'
#
loop_
_entity.id
_entity.type
_entity.pdbx_description
1 polymer ?
#
loop_
_entity_poly.entity_id
_entity_poly.type
_entity_poly.pdbx_seq_one_letter_code
_entity_poly.pdbx_strand_id
1 'polypeptide(L)'
;MKTTLTILALWSTLFVQAQVKPQVPQPVRIYAEENRTMREPLLVLDQGFVYREERSAFREPIYKFEENMMYKLDRWQNRKEPILTIEKGKIKQGDGRFFSKVIYTVDGNQIRVGEGTFLSNPVVYVIENGTIKLGEGAWAPVLYRIQGDYTMEQIACLLLTCL
;
A
#
# COMPACT_ATOMS: atom_id res chain seq x y z
N MET A 1 -4.33 69.50 0.06
CA MET A 1 -4.39 68.37 -0.88
C MET A 1 -3.24 67.42 -0.60
N LYS A 2 -3.49 66.38 0.19
CA LYS A 2 -2.58 65.25 0.45
C LYS A 2 -3.47 64.02 0.50
N THR A 3 -3.83 63.49 -0.65
CA THR A 3 -4.79 62.39 -0.79
C THR A 3 -4.42 61.54 -2.01
N THR A 4 -3.21 60.97 -2.00
CA THR A 4 -2.81 59.98 -3.03
C THR A 4 -1.58 59.17 -2.60
N LEU A 5 -1.56 58.61 -1.39
CA LEU A 5 -0.47 57.69 -1.00
C LEU A 5 -0.93 56.63 0.01
N THR A 6 -2.09 56.01 -0.25
CA THR A 6 -2.59 54.91 0.58
C THR A 6 -3.38 53.87 -0.22
N ILE A 7 -2.99 53.63 -1.49
CA ILE A 7 -3.65 52.61 -2.34
C ILE A 7 -2.65 51.60 -2.94
N LEU A 8 -1.34 51.88 -2.93
CA LEU A 8 -0.33 51.00 -3.54
C LEU A 8 0.32 49.96 -2.60
N ALA A 9 -0.02 49.94 -1.31
CA ALA A 9 0.57 49.02 -0.32
C ALA A 9 -0.39 47.91 0.16
N LEU A 10 -1.47 47.64 -0.58
CA LEU A 10 -2.43 46.57 -0.25
C LEU A 10 -2.56 45.51 -1.35
N TRP A 11 -1.71 45.55 -2.37
CA TRP A 11 -1.78 44.66 -3.54
C TRP A 11 -0.59 43.69 -3.66
N SER A 12 0.28 43.58 -2.65
CA SER A 12 1.45 42.68 -2.69
C SER A 12 1.34 41.43 -1.82
N THR A 13 0.22 41.21 -1.14
CA THR A 13 -0.04 39.99 -0.34
C THR A 13 -1.13 39.10 -0.95
N LEU A 14 -1.39 39.23 -2.25
CA LEU A 14 -2.28 38.34 -2.97
C LEU A 14 -1.44 37.55 -3.99
N PHE A 15 -1.49 36.22 -3.87
CA PHE A 15 -0.90 35.24 -4.78
C PHE A 15 0.61 34.99 -4.69
N VAL A 16 1.04 34.41 -3.57
CA VAL A 16 1.90 33.21 -3.67
C VAL A 16 1.07 32.02 -3.19
N GLN A 17 0.02 31.66 -3.95
CA GLN A 17 -0.41 30.28 -3.94
C GLN A 17 0.66 29.52 -4.72
N ALA A 18 1.64 28.98 -4.01
CA ALA A 18 2.49 27.94 -4.58
C ALA A 18 1.54 26.90 -5.18
N GLN A 19 1.57 26.75 -6.51
CA GLN A 19 0.88 25.66 -7.15
C GLN A 19 1.55 24.38 -6.66
N VAL A 20 0.99 23.79 -5.60
CA VAL A 20 1.31 22.43 -5.22
C VAL A 20 0.79 21.59 -6.38
N LYS A 21 1.68 21.31 -7.34
CA LYS A 21 1.39 20.38 -8.42
C LYS A 21 0.88 19.11 -7.73
N PRO A 22 -0.32 18.61 -8.06
CA PRO A 22 -0.83 17.40 -7.43
C PRO A 22 0.22 16.32 -7.64
N GLN A 23 0.84 15.89 -6.54
CA GLN A 23 1.80 14.81 -6.56
C GLN A 23 0.99 13.57 -6.89
N VAL A 24 1.01 13.16 -8.16
CA VAL A 24 0.43 11.88 -8.57
C VAL A 24 1.09 10.82 -7.69
N PRO A 25 0.32 10.05 -6.90
CA PRO A 25 0.90 9.06 -6.01
C PRO A 25 1.79 8.14 -6.85
N GLN A 26 3.04 7.95 -6.43
CA GLN A 26 3.90 7.01 -7.14
C GLN A 26 3.39 5.59 -6.87
N PRO A 27 3.34 4.72 -7.89
CA PRO A 27 2.89 3.36 -7.69
C PRO A 27 3.86 2.61 -6.78
N VAL A 28 3.30 1.77 -5.93
CA VAL A 28 4.05 0.88 -5.06
C VAL A 28 4.54 -0.29 -5.89
N ARG A 29 5.82 -0.60 -5.82
CA ARG A 29 6.46 -1.69 -6.55
C ARG A 29 7.10 -2.66 -5.58
N ILE A 30 6.85 -3.94 -5.76
CA ILE A 30 7.46 -5.01 -4.99
C ILE A 30 8.37 -5.81 -5.90
N TYR A 31 9.62 -5.98 -5.49
CA TYR A 31 10.66 -6.71 -6.21
C TYR A 31 11.11 -7.90 -5.39
N ALA A 32 11.49 -8.99 -6.06
CA ALA A 32 12.26 -10.06 -5.43
C ALA A 32 13.61 -9.51 -4.91
N GLU A 33 14.13 -10.05 -3.80
CA GLU A 33 15.42 -9.63 -3.25
C GLU A 33 16.53 -9.70 -4.29
N GLU A 34 16.55 -10.77 -5.09
CA GLU A 34 17.58 -11.03 -6.09
C GLU A 34 17.57 -10.01 -7.24
N ASN A 35 16.48 -9.26 -7.40
CA ASN A 35 16.38 -8.20 -8.41
C ASN A 35 17.12 -6.93 -7.97
N ARG A 36 18.46 -7.00 -8.01
CA ARG A 36 19.36 -5.90 -7.66
C ARG A 36 19.19 -4.66 -8.54
N THR A 37 18.63 -4.83 -9.74
CA THR A 37 18.45 -3.71 -10.68
C THR A 37 17.17 -2.91 -10.44
N MET A 38 16.21 -3.48 -9.69
CA MET A 38 14.87 -2.92 -9.47
C MET A 38 14.15 -2.49 -10.76
N ARG A 39 14.43 -3.18 -11.88
CA ARG A 39 13.85 -2.87 -13.19
C ARG A 39 12.55 -3.60 -13.47
N GLU A 40 12.36 -4.74 -12.81
CA GLU A 40 11.27 -5.68 -13.09
C GLU A 40 10.60 -6.06 -11.77
N PRO A 41 9.60 -5.29 -11.30
CA PRO A 41 8.87 -5.65 -10.11
C PRO A 41 8.05 -6.90 -10.36
N LEU A 42 7.82 -7.67 -9.31
CA LEU A 42 6.88 -8.79 -9.28
C LEU A 42 5.45 -8.28 -9.27
N LEU A 43 5.19 -7.23 -8.49
CA LEU A 43 3.87 -6.63 -8.31
C LEU A 43 3.97 -5.10 -8.37
N VAL A 44 2.95 -4.50 -8.97
CA VAL A 44 2.75 -3.06 -8.98
C VAL A 44 1.36 -2.77 -8.44
N LEU A 45 1.28 -1.95 -7.40
CA LEU A 45 0.05 -1.36 -6.90
C LEU A 45 -0.01 0.09 -7.37
N ASP A 46 -0.92 0.38 -8.28
CA ASP A 46 -1.12 1.71 -8.85
C ASP A 46 -2.59 2.09 -8.80
N GLN A 47 -2.89 3.26 -8.23
CA GLN A 47 -4.25 3.79 -8.12
C GLN A 47 -5.28 2.77 -7.55
N GLY A 48 -4.84 1.93 -6.62
CA GLY A 48 -5.66 0.86 -6.02
C GLY A 48 -5.72 -0.44 -6.84
N PHE A 49 -5.22 -0.48 -8.06
CA PHE A 49 -5.15 -1.70 -8.86
C PHE A 49 -3.82 -2.41 -8.67
N VAL A 50 -3.87 -3.74 -8.59
CA VAL A 50 -2.68 -4.59 -8.47
C VAL A 50 -2.44 -5.31 -9.79
N TYR A 51 -1.22 -5.21 -10.28
CA TYR A 51 -0.75 -5.86 -11.49
C TYR A 51 0.40 -6.80 -11.13
N ARG A 52 0.43 -7.96 -11.77
CA ARG A 52 1.69 -8.71 -11.90
C ARG A 52 2.58 -7.94 -12.85
N GLU A 53 3.87 -7.76 -12.52
CA GLU A 53 4.97 -7.02 -13.18
C GLU A 53 4.67 -5.67 -13.89
N GLU A 54 5.74 -4.92 -14.23
CA GLU A 54 5.61 -3.53 -14.75
C GLU A 54 5.40 -3.44 -16.28
N ARG A 55 5.73 -4.48 -17.06
CA ARG A 55 5.84 -4.33 -18.51
C ARG A 55 4.51 -4.52 -19.24
N SER A 56 3.71 -3.45 -19.42
CA SER A 56 2.85 -3.15 -20.60
C SER A 56 1.62 -2.31 -20.24
N ALA A 57 1.28 -1.33 -21.10
CA ALA A 57 0.10 -0.47 -21.03
C ALA A 57 -1.27 -1.19 -21.18
N PHE A 58 -1.26 -2.52 -21.24
CA PHE A 58 -2.44 -3.37 -21.46
C PHE A 58 -2.62 -4.44 -20.37
N ARG A 59 -1.94 -4.31 -19.21
CA ARG A 59 -2.09 -5.32 -18.16
C ARG A 59 -3.47 -5.25 -17.53
N GLU A 60 -4.13 -6.40 -17.49
CA GLU A 60 -5.35 -6.59 -16.73
C GLU A 60 -4.97 -6.61 -15.24
N PRO A 61 -5.56 -5.75 -14.40
CA PRO A 61 -5.33 -5.81 -12.98
C PRO A 61 -5.89 -7.13 -12.42
N ILE A 62 -5.12 -7.77 -11.55
CA ILE A 62 -5.50 -9.04 -10.91
C ILE A 62 -6.30 -8.81 -9.61
N TYR A 63 -6.06 -7.68 -8.96
CA TYR A 63 -6.79 -7.26 -7.78
C TYR A 63 -7.10 -5.77 -7.80
N LYS A 64 -8.06 -5.38 -6.98
CA LYS A 64 -8.38 -4.00 -6.68
C LYS A 64 -8.50 -3.81 -5.18
N PHE A 65 -7.79 -2.83 -4.65
CA PHE A 65 -8.05 -2.21 -3.38
C PHE A 65 -9.07 -1.09 -3.57
N GLU A 66 -10.14 -1.14 -2.79
CA GLU A 66 -11.06 -0.03 -2.64
C GLU A 66 -11.46 0.06 -1.18
N GLU A 67 -11.40 1.28 -0.64
CA GLU A 67 -11.55 1.53 0.79
C GLU A 67 -10.58 0.65 1.59
N ASN A 68 -11.11 -0.33 2.32
CA ASN A 68 -10.35 -1.28 3.12
C ASN A 68 -10.52 -2.73 2.63
N MET A 69 -10.98 -2.91 1.39
CA MET A 69 -11.28 -4.22 0.82
C MET A 69 -10.40 -4.51 -0.37
N MET A 70 -9.93 -5.75 -0.46
CA MET A 70 -9.24 -6.28 -1.63
C MET A 70 -10.20 -7.19 -2.38
N TYR A 71 -10.34 -6.95 -3.68
CA TYR A 71 -11.18 -7.72 -4.59
C TYR A 71 -10.31 -8.45 -5.58
N LYS A 72 -10.60 -9.72 -5.84
CA LYS A 72 -10.07 -10.42 -7.01
C LYS A 72 -10.85 -10.00 -8.25
N LEU A 73 -10.13 -9.60 -9.28
CA LEU A 73 -10.73 -9.23 -10.56
C LEU A 73 -10.74 -10.43 -11.51
N ASP A 74 -11.77 -10.50 -12.34
CA ASP A 74 -11.81 -11.38 -13.50
C ASP A 74 -11.38 -10.65 -14.77
N ARG A 75 -11.40 -11.35 -15.92
CA ARG A 75 -11.02 -10.80 -17.23
C ARG A 75 -11.77 -9.53 -17.60
N TRP A 76 -13.00 -9.36 -17.11
CA TRP A 76 -13.84 -8.20 -17.38
C TRP A 76 -13.75 -7.14 -16.27
N GLN A 77 -12.80 -7.30 -15.35
CA GLN A 77 -12.55 -6.40 -14.22
C GLN A 77 -13.78 -6.25 -13.32
N ASN A 78 -14.67 -7.24 -13.32
CA ASN A 78 -15.83 -7.24 -12.46
C ASN A 78 -15.43 -7.61 -11.03
N ARG A 79 -16.08 -6.95 -10.07
CA ARG A 79 -15.99 -7.31 -8.65
C ARG A 79 -17.08 -8.31 -8.35
N LYS A 80 -16.71 -9.47 -7.81
CA LYS A 80 -17.70 -10.42 -7.32
C LYS A 80 -17.94 -10.17 -5.84
N GLU A 81 -16.93 -10.41 -5.02
CA GLU A 81 -16.94 -10.19 -3.57
C GLU A 81 -15.52 -9.82 -3.11
N PRO A 82 -15.37 -9.08 -2.01
CA PRO A 82 -14.07 -8.85 -1.40
C PRO A 82 -13.49 -10.18 -0.93
N ILE A 83 -12.21 -10.42 -1.24
CA ILE A 83 -11.47 -11.60 -0.80
C ILE A 83 -10.79 -11.37 0.55
N LEU A 84 -10.49 -10.11 0.86
CA LEU A 84 -9.92 -9.69 2.13
C LEU A 84 -10.54 -8.36 2.55
N THR A 85 -10.73 -8.20 3.85
CA THR A 85 -11.13 -6.96 4.50
C THR A 85 -10.10 -6.57 5.54
N ILE A 86 -9.67 -5.32 5.51
CA ILE A 86 -8.80 -4.68 6.48
C ILE A 86 -9.69 -3.97 7.50
N GLU A 87 -9.54 -4.30 8.78
CA GLU A 87 -10.28 -3.65 9.85
C GLU A 87 -9.40 -3.52 11.10
N LYS A 88 -9.09 -2.28 11.50
CA LYS A 88 -8.33 -1.97 12.74
C LYS A 88 -7.01 -2.76 12.83
N GLY A 89 -6.23 -2.77 11.75
CA GLY A 89 -4.96 -3.52 11.66
C GLY A 89 -5.13 -5.04 11.49
N LYS A 90 -6.36 -5.57 11.41
CA LYS A 90 -6.60 -6.99 11.16
C LYS A 90 -6.96 -7.23 9.71
N ILE A 91 -6.41 -8.29 9.13
CA ILE A 91 -6.75 -8.78 7.79
C ILE A 91 -7.63 -10.01 7.95
N LYS A 92 -8.86 -9.87 7.50
CA LYS A 92 -9.90 -10.89 7.56
C LYS A 92 -10.14 -11.49 6.18
N GLN A 93 -10.49 -12.77 6.13
CA GLN A 93 -10.93 -13.40 4.89
C GLN A 93 -12.36 -12.97 4.52
N GLY A 94 -12.58 -12.69 3.24
CA GLY A 94 -13.90 -12.36 2.69
C GLY A 94 -14.32 -10.91 2.92
N ASP A 95 -15.62 -10.68 3.07
CA ASP A 95 -16.25 -9.37 3.19
C ASP A 95 -16.29 -8.78 4.61
N GLY A 96 -15.68 -9.47 5.56
CA GLY A 96 -15.64 -9.01 6.95
C GLY A 96 -16.97 -9.14 7.71
N ARG A 97 -18.01 -9.77 7.15
CA ARG A 97 -19.28 -10.05 7.86
C ARG A 97 -19.14 -11.23 8.84
N PHE A 98 -20.24 -11.59 9.52
CA PHE A 98 -20.28 -12.59 10.61
C PHE A 98 -19.41 -13.82 10.32
N PHE A 99 -18.54 -14.18 11.29
CA PHE A 99 -17.58 -15.30 11.24
C PHE A 99 -16.38 -15.15 10.29
N SER A 100 -16.08 -13.93 9.80
CA SER A 100 -14.85 -13.68 9.05
C SER A 100 -13.61 -13.94 9.92
N LYS A 101 -12.83 -14.96 9.54
CA LYS A 101 -11.61 -15.36 10.22
C LYS A 101 -10.52 -14.31 9.99
N VAL A 102 -9.91 -13.82 11.08
CA VAL A 102 -8.68 -13.03 11.02
C VAL A 102 -7.53 -13.96 10.62
N ILE A 103 -6.90 -13.67 9.49
CA ILE A 103 -5.75 -14.45 8.98
C ILE A 103 -4.43 -13.82 9.41
N TYR A 104 -4.36 -12.49 9.44
CA TYR A 104 -3.18 -11.76 9.90
C TYR A 104 -3.57 -10.55 10.73
N THR A 105 -2.68 -10.17 11.64
CA THR A 105 -2.71 -8.90 12.36
C THR A 105 -1.45 -8.12 12.02
N VAL A 106 -1.62 -6.86 11.65
CA VAL A 106 -0.56 -5.87 11.45
C VAL A 106 -0.33 -5.15 12.77
N ASP A 107 0.87 -5.28 13.32
CA ASP A 107 1.29 -4.70 14.59
C ASP A 107 2.56 -3.88 14.35
N GLY A 108 2.40 -2.56 14.22
CA GLY A 108 3.48 -1.67 13.82
C GLY A 108 4.07 -2.07 12.47
N ASN A 109 5.33 -2.52 12.49
CA ASN A 109 6.08 -2.93 11.31
C ASN A 109 6.09 -4.46 11.09
N GLN A 110 5.28 -5.20 11.84
CA GLN A 110 5.26 -6.66 11.84
C GLN A 110 3.91 -7.20 11.38
N ILE A 111 3.94 -8.33 10.67
CA ILE A 111 2.76 -9.09 10.25
C ILE A 111 2.77 -10.42 11.01
N ARG A 112 1.71 -10.65 11.79
CA ARG A 112 1.54 -11.81 12.68
C ARG A 112 0.38 -12.68 12.24
N VAL A 113 0.53 -14.00 12.28
CA VAL A 113 -0.57 -14.93 11.90
C VAL A 113 -1.69 -14.87 12.91
N GLY A 114 -2.93 -14.84 12.43
CA GLY A 114 -4.14 -14.95 13.24
C GLY A 114 -4.53 -13.67 13.97
N GLU A 115 -5.53 -13.81 14.84
CA GLU A 115 -5.97 -12.77 15.75
C GLU A 115 -5.12 -12.78 17.03
N GLY A 116 -4.45 -11.68 17.35
CA GLY A 116 -3.64 -11.62 18.57
C GLY A 116 -2.74 -10.38 18.64
N THR A 117 -1.90 -10.34 19.66
CA THR A 117 -0.98 -9.22 19.95
C THR A 117 0.49 -9.70 19.91
N PHE A 118 1.43 -8.77 20.17
CA PHE A 118 2.87 -9.03 20.31
C PHE A 118 3.24 -10.34 21.04
N LEU A 119 2.48 -10.71 22.08
CA LEU A 119 2.79 -11.84 22.96
C LEU A 119 2.21 -13.19 22.52
N SER A 120 1.20 -13.22 21.65
CA SER A 120 0.41 -14.42 21.41
C SER A 120 0.66 -15.08 20.06
N ASN A 121 1.14 -14.33 19.05
CA ASN A 121 1.13 -14.79 17.67
C ASN A 121 2.52 -14.67 17.02
N PRO A 122 2.95 -15.68 16.24
CA PRO A 122 4.24 -15.65 15.58
C PRO A 122 4.28 -14.55 14.52
N VAL A 123 5.38 -13.80 14.48
CA VAL A 123 5.70 -12.90 13.35
C VAL A 123 6.13 -13.72 12.16
N VAL A 124 5.49 -13.47 11.03
CA VAL A 124 5.86 -14.08 9.74
C VAL A 124 6.67 -13.13 8.91
N TYR A 125 6.32 -11.84 8.92
CA TYR A 125 7.05 -10.84 8.16
C TYR A 125 7.35 -9.60 9.01
N VAL A 126 8.53 -9.05 8.79
CA VAL A 126 8.93 -7.73 9.29
C VAL A 126 9.15 -6.83 8.09
N ILE A 127 8.51 -5.67 8.08
CA ILE A 127 8.66 -4.68 7.02
C ILE A 127 9.43 -3.50 7.58
N GLU A 128 10.64 -3.27 7.09
CA GLU A 128 11.46 -2.15 7.55
C GLU A 128 12.36 -1.65 6.43
N ASN A 129 12.59 -0.33 6.41
CA ASN A 129 13.50 0.32 5.46
C ASN A 129 13.25 -0.08 3.99
N GLY A 130 11.97 -0.24 3.59
CA GLY A 130 11.61 -0.65 2.23
C GLY A 130 11.94 -2.11 1.91
N THR A 131 12.06 -2.98 2.91
CA THR A 131 12.33 -4.42 2.73
C THR A 131 11.33 -5.26 3.50
N ILE A 132 11.03 -6.46 2.99
CA ILE A 132 10.22 -7.47 3.66
C ILE A 132 11.14 -8.63 4.05
N LYS A 133 11.19 -8.94 5.35
CA LYS A 133 12.00 -10.03 5.91
C LYS A 133 11.11 -11.17 6.39
N LEU A 134 11.61 -12.41 6.32
CA LEU A 134 10.93 -13.59 6.88
C LEU A 134 11.26 -13.73 8.37
N GLY A 135 10.27 -13.48 9.22
CA GLY A 135 10.38 -13.58 10.68
C GLY A 135 11.15 -12.42 11.33
N GLU A 136 11.33 -12.53 12.65
CA GLU A 136 12.07 -11.55 13.46
C GLU A 136 13.58 -11.85 13.50
N GLY A 137 14.37 -10.79 13.75
CA GLY A 137 15.79 -10.90 14.08
C GLY A 137 16.72 -10.22 13.07
N ALA A 138 17.92 -9.87 13.54
CA ALA A 138 18.91 -9.15 12.75
C ALA A 138 19.38 -9.92 11.50
N TRP A 139 19.29 -11.26 11.54
CA TRP A 139 19.73 -12.18 10.50
C TRP A 139 18.59 -12.76 9.66
N ALA A 140 17.35 -12.27 9.86
CA ALA A 140 16.21 -12.71 9.08
C ALA A 140 16.44 -12.42 7.58
N PRO A 141 16.20 -13.39 6.68
CA PRO A 141 16.44 -13.19 5.26
C PRO A 141 15.46 -12.15 4.70
N VAL A 142 15.99 -11.25 3.88
CA VAL A 142 15.17 -10.33 3.08
C VAL A 142 14.60 -11.12 1.90
N LEU A 143 13.29 -11.08 1.71
CA LEU A 143 12.60 -11.74 0.61
C LEU A 143 12.28 -10.77 -0.52
N TYR A 144 11.87 -9.55 -0.16
CA TYR A 144 11.39 -8.57 -1.12
C TYR A 144 11.88 -7.16 -0.78
N ARG A 145 11.92 -6.32 -1.80
CA ARG A 145 12.15 -4.88 -1.69
C ARG A 145 10.92 -4.13 -2.18
N ILE A 146 10.57 -3.05 -1.50
CA ILE A 146 9.40 -2.23 -1.78
C ILE A 146 9.87 -0.81 -2.12
N GLN A 147 9.29 -0.24 -3.16
CA GLN A 147 9.45 1.17 -3.54
C GLN A 147 8.09 1.84 -3.63
N GLY A 148 8.00 3.11 -3.21
CA GLY A 148 6.75 3.89 -3.20
C GLY A 148 6.15 4.00 -1.80
N ASP A 149 5.02 4.72 -1.71
CA ASP A 149 4.32 4.96 -0.44
C ASP A 149 3.23 3.90 -0.24
N TYR A 150 3.35 3.11 0.82
CA TYR A 150 2.46 1.99 1.11
C TYR A 150 2.01 1.99 2.57
N THR A 151 0.84 1.39 2.83
CA THR A 151 0.46 1.00 4.18
C THR A 151 0.89 -0.44 4.48
N MET A 152 1.11 -0.75 5.74
CA MET A 152 1.52 -2.09 6.16
C MET A 152 0.44 -3.13 5.84
N GLU A 153 -0.84 -2.75 5.95
CA GLU A 153 -1.99 -3.58 5.62
C GLU A 153 -2.08 -3.89 4.12
N GLN A 154 -1.75 -2.93 3.25
CA GLN A 154 -1.69 -3.17 1.80
C GLN A 154 -0.63 -4.22 1.47
N ILE A 155 0.58 -4.07 2.03
CA ILE A 155 1.66 -5.04 1.81
C ILE A 155 1.29 -6.41 2.37
N ALA A 156 0.68 -6.46 3.55
CA ALA A 156 0.24 -7.71 4.16
C ALA A 156 -0.84 -8.42 3.32
N CYS A 157 -1.80 -7.68 2.75
CA CYS A 157 -2.79 -8.22 1.81
C CYS A 157 -2.14 -8.78 0.53
N LEU A 158 -1.14 -8.07 -0.02
CA LEU A 158 -0.39 -8.52 -1.20
C LEU A 158 0.41 -9.79 -0.91
N LEU A 159 1.11 -9.86 0.23
CA LEU A 159 1.86 -11.03 0.67
C LEU A 159 0.97 -12.27 0.85
N LEU A 160 -0.28 -12.11 1.30
CA LEU A 160 -1.20 -13.24 1.49
C LEU A 160 -1.74 -13.80 0.17
N THR A 161 -1.83 -12.99 -0.87
CA THR A 161 -2.60 -13.34 -2.08
C THR A 161 -1.76 -13.53 -3.33
N CYS A 162 -0.56 -12.94 -3.37
CA CYS A 162 0.22 -12.79 -4.59
C CYS A 162 1.62 -13.41 -4.56
N LEU A 163 2.15 -13.74 -3.37
CA LEU A 163 3.55 -14.13 -3.14
C LEU A 163 3.65 -15.46 -2.38
#